data_AF-A0A2V2V0J0-F1
#
_entry.id   AF-A0A2V2V0J0-F1
#
_cell.length_a   1.000
_cell.length_b   1.000
_cell.length_c   1.000
_cell.angle_alpha   90.00
_cell.angle_beta   90.00
_cell.angle_gamma   90.00
#
_symmetry.space_group_name_H-M   'P 1'
#
loop_
_entity.id
_entity.type
_entity.pdbx_description
1 polymer ?
#
loop_
_entity_poly.entity_id
_entity_poly.type
_entity_poly.pdbx_seq_one_letter_code
_entity_poly.pdbx_strand_id
1 'polypeptide(L)'
;MQRSLIAGHNNNRHLNYEELENNIGGLPITENKLQELFDSLDTEHNGYLAIEDVKVFYKGLEHYGLDPTDAEVANEIRKYAKSDDNFMTFDEFCCLMLNFAQR
;
A
#
# COMPACT_ATOMS: atom_id res chain seq x y z
N MET A 1 -17.11 -1.69 15.22
CA MET A 1 -16.93 -2.92 14.42
C MET A 1 -16.37 -2.50 13.07
N GLN A 2 -15.04 -2.46 12.94
CA GLN A 2 -14.38 -2.09 11.68
C GLN A 2 -14.43 -3.27 10.71
N ARG A 3 -14.95 -3.03 9.50
CA ARG A 3 -14.92 -3.98 8.39
C ARG A 3 -13.53 -3.93 7.76
N SER A 4 -12.90 -5.09 7.61
CA SER A 4 -11.67 -5.25 6.84
C SER A 4 -11.92 -4.81 5.39
N LEU A 5 -10.99 -4.04 4.81
CA LEU A 5 -11.07 -3.51 3.45
C LEU A 5 -10.88 -4.60 2.37
N ILE A 6 -10.61 -5.84 2.79
CA ILE A 6 -10.44 -7.00 1.91
C ILE A 6 -11.55 -8.00 2.19
N ALA A 7 -12.33 -8.33 1.16
CA ALA A 7 -13.40 -9.31 1.25
C ALA A 7 -12.83 -10.69 1.65
N GLY A 8 -13.16 -11.17 2.85
CA GLY A 8 -12.75 -12.48 3.37
C GLY A 8 -11.74 -12.44 4.52
N HIS A 9 -11.22 -11.27 4.91
CA HIS A 9 -10.31 -11.15 6.03
C HIS A 9 -11.09 -10.90 7.34
N ASN A 10 -11.32 -11.98 8.10
CA ASN A 10 -11.66 -11.88 9.51
C ASN A 10 -10.36 -11.84 10.34
N ASN A 11 -10.35 -11.11 11.45
CA ASN A 11 -9.20 -10.87 12.33
C ASN A 11 -8.72 -12.13 13.10
N ASN A 12 -8.87 -13.34 12.53
CA ASN A 12 -8.63 -14.62 13.17
C ASN A 12 -7.58 -15.48 12.44
N ARG A 13 -6.85 -14.95 11.44
CA ARG A 13 -5.68 -15.66 10.90
C ARG A 13 -4.49 -15.44 11.81
N HIS A 14 -3.93 -16.54 12.32
CA HIS A 14 -2.57 -16.55 12.88
C HIS A 14 -1.61 -16.24 11.73
N LEU A 15 -1.00 -15.05 11.76
CA LEU A 15 0.10 -14.71 10.86
C LEU A 15 1.30 -15.60 11.27
N ASN A 16 1.92 -16.26 10.31
CA ASN A 16 3.15 -16.99 10.56
C ASN A 16 4.32 -16.01 10.80
N TYR A 17 5.46 -16.49 11.28
CA TYR A 17 6.58 -15.62 11.67
C TYR A 17 7.14 -14.80 10.49
N GLU A 18 7.15 -15.38 9.28
CA GLU A 18 7.62 -14.70 8.07
C GLU A 18 6.62 -13.64 7.57
N GLU A 19 5.33 -13.89 7.76
CA GLU A 19 4.26 -12.92 7.51
C GLU A 19 4.32 -11.76 8.51
N LEU A 20 4.69 -12.03 9.77
CA LEU A 20 4.90 -11.03 10.83
C LEU A 20 6.08 -10.08 10.54
N GLU A 21 7.20 -10.59 10.04
CA GLU A 21 8.41 -9.79 9.77
C GLU A 21 8.28 -8.88 8.54
N ASN A 22 7.36 -9.20 7.62
CA ASN A 22 7.13 -8.45 6.38
C ASN A 22 5.71 -7.88 6.34
N ASN A 23 5.22 -7.26 7.41
CA ASN A 23 3.83 -6.81 7.48
C ASN A 23 3.65 -5.30 7.21
N ILE A 24 2.75 -4.97 6.29
CA ILE A 24 2.10 -3.65 6.23
C ILE A 24 0.71 -3.80 6.82
N GLY A 25 0.51 -3.38 8.07
CA GLY A 25 -0.82 -3.41 8.70
C GLY A 25 -1.50 -4.79 8.68
N GLY A 26 -0.72 -5.90 8.69
CA GLY A 26 -1.25 -7.27 8.62
C GLY A 26 -1.25 -7.92 7.23
N LEU A 27 -0.62 -7.29 6.22
CA LEU A 27 -0.38 -7.88 4.89
C LEU A 27 1.08 -8.32 4.67
N PRO A 28 1.33 -9.59 4.28
CA PRO A 28 2.67 -10.07 3.92
C PRO A 28 3.22 -9.37 2.66
N ILE A 29 4.39 -8.74 2.78
CA ILE A 29 5.09 -8.07 1.67
C ILE A 29 5.91 -9.09 0.90
N THR A 30 5.20 -9.77 0.02
CA THR A 30 5.76 -10.62 -1.04
C THR A 30 5.54 -9.94 -2.39
N GLU A 31 6.37 -10.23 -3.37
CA GLU A 31 6.22 -9.75 -4.75
C GLU A 31 4.81 -10.02 -5.29
N ASN A 32 4.30 -11.24 -5.11
CA ASN A 32 2.95 -11.61 -5.50
C ASN A 32 1.88 -10.72 -4.84
N LYS A 33 2.03 -10.39 -3.56
CA LYS A 33 1.06 -9.55 -2.85
C LYS A 33 1.13 -8.09 -3.32
N LEU A 34 2.33 -7.59 -3.58
CA LEU A 34 2.52 -6.25 -4.14
C LEU A 34 1.91 -6.15 -5.53
N GLN A 35 2.08 -7.18 -6.37
CA GLN A 35 1.45 -7.26 -7.69
C GLN A 35 -0.08 -7.28 -7.57
N GLU A 36 -0.65 -8.12 -6.70
CA GLU A 36 -2.10 -8.15 -6.48
C GLU A 36 -2.66 -6.80 -6.02
N LEU A 37 -1.94 -6.08 -5.15
CA LEU A 37 -2.34 -4.75 -4.70
C LEU A 37 -2.23 -3.73 -5.83
N PHE A 38 -1.16 -3.78 -6.60
CA PHE A 38 -0.99 -2.91 -7.77
C PHE A 38 -2.10 -3.13 -8.78
N ASP A 39 -2.38 -4.38 -9.16
CA ASP A 39 -3.44 -4.74 -10.10
C ASP A 39 -4.83 -4.33 -9.61
N SER A 40 -5.04 -4.31 -8.29
CA SER A 40 -6.29 -3.84 -7.69
C SER A 40 -6.49 -2.32 -7.80
N LEU A 41 -5.40 -1.57 -7.92
CA LEU A 41 -5.40 -0.11 -8.07
C LEU A 41 -5.32 0.31 -9.55
N ASP A 42 -4.65 -0.47 -10.41
CA ASP A 42 -4.57 -0.25 -11.86
C ASP A 42 -5.86 -0.72 -12.56
N THR A 43 -6.97 -0.02 -12.30
CA THR A 43 -8.28 -0.35 -12.87
C THR A 43 -8.34 -0.19 -14.39
N GLU A 44 -7.44 0.61 -14.96
CA GLU A 44 -7.34 0.81 -16.41
C GLU A 44 -6.43 -0.22 -17.10
N HIS A 45 -5.71 -1.04 -16.32
CA HIS A 45 -4.72 -2.01 -16.80
C HIS A 45 -3.70 -1.39 -17.74
N ASN A 46 -3.28 -0.15 -17.45
CA ASN A 46 -2.35 0.60 -18.27
C ASN A 46 -0.89 0.43 -17.79
N GLY A 47 -0.67 -0.25 -16.66
CA GLY A 47 0.65 -0.50 -16.06
C GLY A 47 1.13 0.64 -15.15
N TYR A 48 0.27 1.61 -14.82
CA TYR A 48 0.56 2.78 -14.02
C TYR A 48 -0.57 3.09 -13.03
N LEU A 49 -0.21 3.57 -11.85
CA LEU A 49 -1.19 4.05 -10.87
C LEU A 49 -1.26 5.57 -10.90
N ALA A 50 -2.46 6.12 -10.96
CA ALA A 50 -2.61 7.55 -10.75
C ALA A 50 -2.23 7.90 -9.29
N ILE A 51 -1.47 8.97 -9.11
CA ILE A 51 -0.98 9.40 -7.79
C ILE A 51 -2.14 9.66 -6.82
N GLU A 52 -3.29 10.09 -7.31
CA GLU A 52 -4.50 10.26 -6.49
C GLU A 52 -5.03 8.94 -5.94
N ASP A 53 -5.03 7.86 -6.73
CA ASP A 53 -5.46 6.53 -6.27
C ASP A 53 -4.49 5.97 -5.22
N VAL A 54 -3.19 6.16 -5.43
CA VAL A 54 -2.15 5.79 -4.45
C VAL A 54 -2.33 6.56 -3.14
N LYS A 55 -2.68 7.86 -3.18
CA LYS A 55 -2.96 8.66 -1.97
C LYS A 55 -4.15 8.12 -1.19
N VAL A 56 -5.25 7.80 -1.87
CA VAL A 56 -6.46 7.25 -1.24
C VAL A 56 -6.15 5.89 -0.62
N PHE A 57 -5.45 5.03 -1.35
CA PHE A 57 -5.02 3.73 -0.86
C PHE A 57 -4.11 3.85 0.37
N TYR A 58 -3.05 4.68 0.29
CA TYR A 58 -2.10 4.87 1.37
C TYR A 58 -2.76 5.37 2.65
N LYS A 59 -3.72 6.31 2.54
CA LYS A 59 -4.51 6.77 3.71
C LYS A 59 -5.38 5.66 4.32
N GLY A 60 -5.83 4.71 3.50
CA GLY A 60 -6.63 3.56 3.95
C GLY A 60 -5.83 2.47 4.65
N LEU A 61 -4.49 2.53 4.63
CA LEU A 61 -3.64 1.62 5.38
C LEU A 61 -3.74 1.88 6.88
N GLU A 62 -3.43 0.86 7.68
CA GLU A 62 -3.37 1.00 9.14
C GLU A 62 -2.12 1.79 9.51
N HIS A 63 -2.30 3.01 10.03
CA HIS A 63 -1.20 3.89 10.48
C HIS A 63 -0.97 3.80 12.00
N TYR A 64 -1.33 2.68 12.63
CA TYR A 64 -1.15 2.44 14.08
C TYR A 64 -1.74 3.55 14.96
N GLY A 65 -2.89 4.10 14.56
CA GLY A 65 -3.57 5.20 15.25
C GLY A 65 -3.04 6.60 14.96
N LEU A 66 -2.14 6.76 13.98
CA LEU A 66 -1.65 8.06 13.50
C LEU A 66 -2.14 8.35 12.08
N ASP A 67 -3.33 8.93 11.95
CA ASP A 67 -3.85 9.29 10.63
C ASP A 67 -2.99 10.38 9.98
N PRO A 68 -2.31 10.10 8.84
CA PRO A 68 -1.47 11.08 8.18
C PRO A 68 -2.33 12.13 7.49
N THR A 69 -1.85 13.38 7.51
CA THR A 69 -2.47 14.47 6.78
C THR A 69 -2.27 14.32 5.27
N ASP A 70 -3.14 14.95 4.48
CA ASP A 70 -3.03 14.99 3.03
C ASP A 70 -1.64 15.46 2.54
N ALA A 71 -1.06 16.44 3.26
CA ALA A 71 0.26 16.96 2.97
C ALA A 71 1.37 15.95 3.27
N GLU A 72 1.27 15.20 4.37
CA GLU A 72 2.23 14.14 4.71
C GLU A 72 2.18 13.00 3.72
N VAL A 73 0.98 12.54 3.34
CA VAL A 73 0.80 11.48 2.33
C VAL A 73 1.35 11.92 0.98
N ALA A 74 1.03 13.14 0.53
CA ALA A 74 1.56 13.68 -0.71
C ALA A 74 3.09 13.79 -0.69
N ASN A 75 3.67 14.23 0.43
CA ASN A 75 5.11 14.32 0.59
C ASN A 75 5.78 12.94 0.60
N GLU A 76 5.18 11.93 1.24
CA GLU A 76 5.72 10.57 1.23
C GLU A 76 5.66 9.96 -0.17
N ILE A 77 4.51 10.01 -0.85
CA ILE A 77 4.36 9.46 -2.20
C ILE A 77 5.33 10.10 -3.20
N ARG A 78 5.52 11.43 -3.13
CA ARG A 78 6.45 12.17 -3.99
C ARG A 78 7.92 11.77 -3.80
N LYS A 79 8.28 11.18 -2.67
CA LYS A 79 9.64 10.63 -2.50
C LYS A 79 9.89 9.44 -3.40
N TYR A 80 8.85 8.70 -3.79
CA TYR A 80 8.96 7.47 -4.57
C TYR A 80 8.52 7.63 -6.03
N ALA A 81 7.52 8.46 -6.32
CA ALA A 81 7.13 8.81 -7.69
C ALA A 81 8.20 9.71 -8.34
N LYS A 82 9.21 9.12 -8.98
CA LYS A 82 10.32 9.82 -9.63
C LYS A 82 10.16 9.89 -11.14
N SER A 83 9.40 8.97 -11.70
CA SER A 83 9.20 8.82 -13.14
C SER A 83 8.24 9.86 -13.68
N ASP A 84 7.14 10.10 -12.97
CA ASP A 84 6.09 11.06 -13.34
C ASP A 84 5.44 11.67 -12.09
N ASP A 85 4.99 12.93 -12.16
CA ASP A 85 4.33 13.62 -11.03
C ASP A 85 2.85 13.21 -10.86
N ASN A 86 2.24 12.60 -11.89
CA ASN A 86 0.84 12.17 -11.91
C ASN A 86 0.68 10.66 -11.89
N PHE A 87 1.72 9.90 -12.27
CA PHE A 87 1.68 8.45 -12.34
C PHE A 87 2.82 7.79 -11.54
N MET A 88 2.53 6.60 -11.02
CA MET A 88 3.47 5.75 -10.30
C MET A 88 3.59 4.39 -10.99
N THR A 89 4.82 3.96 -11.23
CA THR A 89 5.13 2.63 -11.78
C THR A 89 5.07 1.54 -10.71
N PHE A 90 5.04 0.28 -11.13
CA PHE A 90 5.07 -0.87 -10.21
C PHE A 90 6.31 -0.86 -9.29
N ASP A 91 7.49 -0.58 -9.83
CA ASP A 91 8.73 -0.56 -9.06
C ASP A 91 8.72 0.54 -7.98
N GLU A 92 8.19 1.71 -8.30
CA GLU A 92 8.05 2.83 -7.36
C GLU A 92 7.01 2.53 -6.28
N PHE A 93 5.90 1.90 -6.66
CA PHE A 93 4.89 1.42 -5.72
C PHE A 93 5.48 0.38 -4.76
N CYS A 94 6.25 -0.57 -5.26
CA CYS A 94 6.94 -1.55 -4.43
C CYS A 94 7.89 -0.87 -3.43
N CYS A 95 8.66 0.13 -3.86
CA CYS A 95 9.55 0.89 -2.99
C CYS A 95 8.79 1.65 -1.89
N LEU A 96 7.66 2.28 -2.23
CA LEU A 96 6.79 2.95 -1.26
C LEU A 96 6.28 1.96 -0.20
N MET A 97 5.76 0.81 -0.65
CA MET A 97 5.20 -0.21 0.23
C MET A 97 6.26 -0.85 1.11
N LEU A 98 7.42 -1.22 0.56
CA LEU A 98 8.54 -1.76 1.33
C LEU A 98 9.03 -0.78 2.40
N ASN A 99 9.04 0.53 2.11
CA ASN A 99 9.38 1.52 3.12
C ASN A 99 8.31 1.63 4.22
N PHE A 100 7.04 1.57 3.85
CA PHE A 100 5.94 1.59 4.80
C PHE A 100 5.99 0.38 5.75
N ALA A 101 6.37 -0.81 5.24
CA ALA A 101 6.49 -2.04 6.03
C ALA A 101 7.61 -2.02 7.09
N GLN A 102 8.64 -1.20 6.88
CA GLN A 102 9.81 -1.12 7.77
C GLN A 102 9.63 -0.13 8.93
N ARG A 103 8.48 0.54 9.02
CA ARG A 103 8.15 1.52 10.06
C ARG A 103 7.32 0.90 11.17
#